data_AF-A0A0B7C238-F1
#
_entry.id   AF-A0A0B7C238-F1
#
_cell.length_a   1.000
_cell.length_b   1.000
_cell.length_c   1.000
_cell.angle_alpha   90.00
_cell.angle_beta   90.00
_cell.angle_gamma   90.00
#
_symmetry.space_group_name_H-M   'P 1'
#
loop_
_entity.id
_entity.type
_entity.pdbx_description
1 polymer ?
#
loop_
_entity_poly.entity_id
_entity_poly.type
_entity_poly.pdbx_seq_one_letter_code
_entity_poly.pdbx_strand_id
1 'polypeptide(L)' 'DCIDGWNGKGVVVNNKQARANGRECIDDNECAGSNFCPYSATCINTPGSYVCTCKEGYVQTGPKLCIDIDECLDSAL' A
#
# COMPACT_ATOMS: atom_id res chain seq x y z
N ASP A 1 0.00 -13.38 0.55
CA ASP A 1 0.71 -12.18 1.02
C ASP A 1 2.04 -12.65 1.53
N CYS A 2 3.12 -12.35 0.82
CA CYS A 2 4.46 -12.79 1.19
C CYS A 2 4.86 -12.11 2.51
N ILE A 3 4.69 -12.77 3.67
CA ILE A 3 5.22 -12.23 4.92
C ILE A 3 6.69 -12.63 5.01
N ASP A 4 7.51 -11.61 5.12
CA ASP A 4 8.95 -11.63 5.13
C ASP A 4 9.52 -12.45 6.29
N GLY A 5 10.48 -13.32 5.94
CA GLY A 5 11.37 -14.00 6.87
C GLY A 5 12.81 -13.67 6.52
N TRP A 6 13.26 -12.44 6.82
CA TRP A 6 14.64 -11.94 6.73
C TRP A 6 15.29 -11.91 5.31
N ASN A 7 15.85 -10.76 4.94
CA ASN A 7 16.76 -10.57 3.78
C ASN A 7 16.18 -10.82 2.37
N GLY A 8 14.95 -10.37 2.09
CA GLY A 8 14.42 -10.35 0.72
C GLY A 8 14.09 -11.73 0.13
N LYS A 9 14.01 -12.77 0.96
CA LYS A 9 13.46 -14.09 0.61
C LYS A 9 12.21 -14.34 1.45
N GLY A 10 11.03 -14.06 0.88
CA GLY A 10 9.75 -14.32 1.54
C GLY A 10 9.41 -15.82 1.55
N VAL A 11 8.75 -16.30 2.60
CA VAL A 11 8.17 -17.64 2.65
C VAL A 11 6.72 -17.55 2.20
N VAL A 12 6.28 -18.48 1.35
CA VAL A 12 4.88 -18.56 0.92
C VAL A 12 4.02 -18.90 2.13
N VAL A 13 3.23 -17.96 2.61
CA VAL A 13 2.12 -18.24 3.53
C VAL A 13 0.81 -18.34 2.74
N ASN A 14 -0.02 -19.32 3.11
CA ASN A 14 -1.36 -19.51 2.54
C ASN A 14 -1.42 -19.75 1.01
N ASN A 15 -0.33 -20.21 0.39
CA ASN A 15 -0.29 -20.70 -1.00
C ASN A 15 -0.87 -19.77 -2.08
N LYS A 16 -0.96 -18.45 -1.82
CA LYS A 16 -1.66 -17.53 -2.73
C LYS A 16 -0.81 -16.96 -3.86
N GLN A 17 0.54 -16.93 -3.75
CA GLN A 17 1.41 -16.22 -4.71
C GLN A 17 2.80 -16.87 -4.85
N ALA A 18 2.85 -18.19 -5.09
CA ALA A 18 4.09 -18.90 -5.42
C ALA A 18 4.24 -19.03 -6.94
N ARG A 19 5.37 -18.61 -7.53
CA ARG A 19 5.68 -19.02 -8.91
C ARG A 19 6.08 -20.50 -8.96
N ALA A 20 6.00 -21.10 -10.16
CA ALA A 20 6.02 -22.52 -10.51
C ALA A 20 7.03 -23.48 -9.82
N ASN A 21 8.01 -22.98 -9.05
CA ASN A 21 8.99 -23.78 -8.31
C ASN A 21 8.74 -23.85 -6.79
N GLY A 22 7.68 -23.22 -6.27
CA GLY A 22 7.16 -23.43 -4.91
C GLY A 22 8.04 -22.94 -3.75
N ARG A 23 9.10 -22.17 -4.02
CA ARG A 23 10.04 -21.69 -2.98
C ARG A 23 10.37 -20.20 -3.05
N GLU A 24 9.87 -19.49 -4.06
CA GLU A 24 10.14 -18.06 -4.25
C GLU A 24 8.81 -17.30 -4.29
N CYS A 25 8.62 -16.44 -3.30
CA CYS A 25 7.53 -15.47 -3.26
C CYS A 25 8.06 -14.21 -3.96
N ILE A 26 7.47 -13.86 -5.10
CA ILE A 26 7.73 -12.57 -5.75
C ILE A 26 6.58 -11.67 -5.32
N ASP A 27 6.94 -10.48 -4.86
CA ASP A 27 5.96 -9.45 -4.52
C ASP A 27 5.25 -8.97 -5.80
N ASP A 28 3.93 -9.07 -5.83
CA ASP A 28 3.14 -8.49 -6.88
C ASP A 28 3.04 -6.97 -6.63
N ASN A 29 3.28 -6.16 -7.66
CA ASN A 29 3.14 -4.72 -7.51
C ASN A 29 1.68 -4.30 -7.67
N GLU A 30 0.90 -4.24 -6.58
CA GLU A 30 -0.50 -3.84 -6.66
C GLU A 30 -0.67 -2.39 -7.16
N CYS A 31 0.34 -1.53 -6.95
CA CYS A 31 0.31 -0.15 -7.45
C CYS A 31 0.46 -0.04 -8.98
N ALA A 32 0.86 -1.11 -9.67
CA ALA A 32 0.83 -1.14 -11.14
C ALA A 32 -0.61 -1.29 -11.69
N GLY A 33 -1.57 -1.70 -10.87
CA GLY A 33 -2.98 -1.74 -11.21
C GLY A 33 -3.72 -0.45 -10.83
N SER A 34 -4.78 -0.13 -11.57
CA SER A 34 -5.68 0.97 -11.25
C SER A 34 -6.70 0.51 -10.20
N ASN A 35 -6.94 1.28 -9.13
CA ASN A 35 -7.99 1.14 -8.08
C ASN A 35 -7.60 0.59 -6.70
N PHE A 36 -6.32 0.43 -6.37
CA PHE A 36 -5.93 -0.06 -5.03
C PHE A 36 -6.02 1.00 -3.92
N CYS A 37 -5.83 2.27 -4.30
CA CYS A 37 -5.89 3.45 -3.43
C CYS A 37 -6.90 4.49 -3.97
N PRO A 38 -7.49 5.32 -3.09
CA PRO A 38 -8.32 6.45 -3.51
C PRO A 38 -7.50 7.49 -4.30
N TYR A 39 -8.16 8.31 -5.10
CA TYR A 39 -7.50 9.36 -5.90
C TYR A 39 -6.73 10.38 -5.03
N SER A 40 -7.19 10.63 -3.81
CA SER A 40 -6.55 11.49 -2.81
C SER A 40 -5.35 10.82 -2.10
N ALA A 41 -4.93 9.63 -2.52
CA ALA A 41 -3.77 8.93 -2.00
C ALA A 41 -2.80 8.50 -3.10
N THR A 42 -1.54 8.32 -2.70
CA THR A 42 -0.46 7.70 -3.46
C THR A 42 -0.31 6.25 -3.01
N CYS A 43 -0.25 5.33 -3.98
CA CYS A 43 0.01 3.92 -3.72
C CYS A 43 1.53 3.70 -3.60
N ILE A 44 1.95 3.04 -2.53
CA ILE A 44 3.33 2.63 -2.28
C ILE A 44 3.34 1.12 -2.17
N ASN A 45 4.04 0.47 -3.09
CA ASN A 45 4.18 -0.98 -3.09
C ASN A 45 5.14 -1.41 -1.98
N THR A 46 4.80 -2.46 -1.23
CA THR A 46 5.60 -2.97 -0.11
C THR A 46 5.72 -4.49 -0.21
N PRO A 47 6.83 -5.11 0.18
CA PRO A 47 6.90 -6.57 0.15
C PRO A 47 5.74 -7.23 0.91
N GLY A 48 4.93 -8.01 0.19
CA GLY A 48 3.76 -8.73 0.69
C GLY A 48 2.44 -7.95 0.64
N SER A 49 2.43 -6.65 0.31
CA SER A 49 1.22 -5.81 0.31
C SER A 49 1.44 -4.43 -0.34
N TYR A 50 0.55 -3.48 -0.06
CA TYR A 50 0.74 -2.09 -0.45
C TYR A 50 0.16 -1.16 0.61
N VAL A 51 0.66 0.08 0.63
CA VAL A 51 0.19 1.13 1.53
C VAL A 51 -0.32 2.31 0.71
N CYS A 52 -1.49 2.82 1.07
CA CYS A 52 -2.02 4.08 0.52
C CYS A 52 -1.67 5.22 1.49
N THR A 53 -0.91 6.20 1.01
CA THR A 53 -0.57 7.40 1.79
C THR A 53 -1.33 8.60 1.21
N CYS A 54 -2.01 9.39 2.03
CA CYS A 54 -2.71 10.58 1.55
C CYS A 54 -1.74 11.56 0.88
N LYS A 55 -2.19 12.20 -0.19
CA LYS A 55 -1.43 13.25 -0.89
C LYS A 55 -1.31 14.49 0.00
N GLU A 56 -0.37 15.37 -0.34
CA GLU A 56 -0.29 16.70 0.28
C GLU A 56 -1.62 17.44 0.14
N GLY A 57 -2.03 18.16 1.19
CA GLY A 57 -3.37 18.75 1.30
C GLY A 57 -4.47 17.76 1.72
N TYR A 58 -4.14 16.50 2.06
CA TYR A 58 -5.10 15.52 2.56
C TYR A 58 -4.63 14.87 3.87
N VAL A 59 -5.55 14.65 4.81
CA VAL A 59 -5.31 13.93 6.06
C VAL A 59 -5.98 12.57 6.06
N GLN A 60 -5.25 11.56 6.56
CA GLN A 60 -5.77 10.20 6.68
C GLN A 60 -6.69 10.09 7.90
N THR A 61 -7.98 9.81 7.67
CA THR A 61 -8.98 9.64 8.73
C THR A 61 -9.49 8.20 8.84
N GLY A 62 -9.02 7.31 7.95
CA GLY A 62 -9.34 5.90 7.97
C GLY A 62 -8.43 5.10 7.02
N PRO A 63 -8.55 3.76 6.99
CA PRO A 63 -7.61 2.88 6.29
C PRO A 63 -7.47 3.16 4.79
N LYS A 64 -8.50 3.74 4.15
CA LYS A 64 -8.47 4.22 2.77
C LYS A 64 -9.24 5.53 2.60
N LEU A 65 -9.23 6.37 3.64
CA LEU A 65 -9.97 7.63 3.64
C LEU A 65 -8.99 8.79 3.83
N CYS A 66 -8.91 9.63 2.80
CA CYS A 66 -8.13 10.85 2.77
C CYS A 66 -9.10 12.01 2.57
N ILE A 67 -9.17 12.90 3.56
CA ILE A 67 -10.03 14.07 3.56
C ILE A 67 -9.17 15.29 3.29
N ASP A 68 -9.66 16.18 2.42
CA ASP A 68 -9.01 17.45 2.09
C ASP A 68 -8.83 18.27 3.36
N ILE A 69 -7.62 18.79 3.57
CA ILE A 69 -7.31 19.72 4.64
C ILE A 69 -7.82 21.07 4.14
N ASP A 70 -8.74 21.69 4.87
CA ASP A 70 -9.19 23.03 4.50
C ASP A 70 -8.19 24.06 5.06
N GLU A 71 -7.14 24.36 4.30
CA GLU A 71 -6.12 25.34 4.71
C GLU A 71 -6.70 26.78 4.80
N CYS A 72 -7.88 27.03 4.22
CA CYS A 72 -8.58 28.31 4.36
C CYS A 72 -9.24 28.45 5.74
N LEU A 73 -9.59 27.33 6.39
CA LEU A 73 -10.05 27.29 7.78
C LEU A 73 -8.90 27.22 8.79
N ASP A 74 -7.69 26.84 8.36
CA ASP A 74 -6.48 26.81 9.19
C ASP A 74 -5.87 28.22 9.42
N SER A 75 -6.39 29.24 8.73
CA SER A 75 -5.94 30.65 8.84
C SER A 75 -6.56 31.42 10.03
N ALA A 76 -7.02 30.73 11.08
CA ALA A 76 -7.71 31.33 12.23
C ALA A 76 -6.84 31.42 13.50
N LEU A 77 -5.53 31.67 13.37
CA LEU A 77 -4.63 32.01 14.49
C LEU A 77 -4.34 33.51 14.57
#